data_AF-A0A7W1APG2-F1
#
_entry.id   AF-A0A7W1APG2-F1
#
_cell.length_a   1.000
_cell.length_b   1.000
_cell.length_c   1.000
_cell.angle_alpha   90.00
_cell.angle_beta   90.00
_cell.angle_gamma   90.00
#
_symmetry.space_group_name_H-M   'P 1'
#
loop_
_entity.id
_entity.type
_entity.pdbx_description
1 polymer ?
#
loop_
_entity_poly.entity_id
_entity_poly.type
_entity_poly.pdbx_seq_one_letter_code
_entity_poly.pdbx_strand_id
1 'polypeptide(L)'
;SADLRGAFTAPRVTHYAAISQKELPELLKKIDSYDGEPTTRLALQLLTLCFIRTGELRGAEWSEIDSEAAEWRIPAERMKMREPHVVPLSKQSLAVIEELRALSGSGRYVFPHRTRDGRTMSENTVLYALYRLGYQSRMTGHGMRAVASTILNETGFAPDVIERQLAHVERNKTRAAYNRSSYLPERRAMMQSWSDTLDALKQGAKVIPLQRRA
;
A
#
# COMPACT_ATOMS: atom_id res chain seq x y z
N SER A 1 -16.05 -38.53 32.30
CA SER A 1 -15.80 -37.18 31.74
C SER A 1 -14.75 -37.28 30.67
N ALA A 2 -15.15 -37.15 29.40
CA ALA A 2 -14.26 -37.22 28.25
C ALA A 2 -13.94 -35.79 27.76
N ASP A 3 -12.63 -35.53 27.64
CA ASP A 3 -12.01 -34.28 27.19
C ASP A 3 -12.53 -33.80 25.82
N LEU A 4 -13.10 -32.60 25.77
CA LEU A 4 -13.26 -31.79 24.56
C LEU A 4 -12.02 -30.91 24.39
N ARG A 5 -10.92 -31.48 23.89
CA ARG A 5 -9.73 -30.70 23.48
C ARG A 5 -9.47 -30.86 21.99
N GLY A 6 -9.54 -29.73 21.29
CA GLY A 6 -8.65 -29.46 20.16
C GLY A 6 -9.17 -29.80 18.77
N ALA A 7 -10.21 -29.09 18.32
CA ALA A 7 -10.49 -28.96 16.89
C ALA A 7 -10.63 -27.48 16.50
N PHE A 8 -9.63 -26.67 16.84
CA PHE A 8 -9.42 -25.38 16.17
C PHE A 8 -8.49 -25.62 14.99
N THR A 9 -9.06 -26.06 13.87
CA THR A 9 -8.36 -26.04 12.59
C THR A 9 -8.12 -24.57 12.24
N ALA A 10 -6.85 -24.14 12.26
CA ALA A 10 -6.51 -22.79 11.82
C ALA A 10 -7.09 -22.56 10.42
N PRO A 11 -7.80 -21.45 10.16
CA PRO A 11 -8.38 -21.18 8.85
C PRO A 11 -7.27 -21.24 7.79
N ARG A 12 -7.52 -21.99 6.70
CA ARG A 12 -6.59 -22.06 5.57
C ARG A 12 -6.30 -20.64 5.11
N VAL A 13 -5.02 -20.27 5.09
CA VAL A 13 -4.58 -18.96 4.60
C VAL A 13 -4.84 -18.92 3.10
N THR A 14 -5.93 -18.28 2.69
CA THR A 14 -6.17 -17.96 1.28
C THR A 14 -5.32 -16.75 0.94
N HIS A 15 -4.30 -16.94 0.09
CA HIS A 15 -3.54 -15.82 -0.44
C HIS A 15 -4.45 -14.99 -1.36
N TYR A 16 -4.44 -13.66 -1.18
CA TYR A 16 -5.16 -12.75 -2.09
C TYR A 16 -4.60 -12.88 -3.50
N ALA A 17 -5.47 -12.76 -4.51
CA ALA A 17 -5.05 -12.75 -5.90
C ALA A 17 -4.08 -11.59 -6.15
N ALA A 18 -2.90 -11.94 -6.63
CA ALA A 18 -1.79 -11.06 -6.94
C ALA A 18 -1.16 -11.53 -8.26
N ILE A 19 -0.86 -10.58 -9.14
CA ILE A 19 -0.17 -10.87 -10.41
C ILE A 19 1.31 -11.18 -10.15
N SER A 20 1.95 -11.82 -11.12
CA SER A 20 3.40 -11.99 -11.08
C SER A 20 4.15 -10.67 -11.31
N GLN A 21 5.42 -10.60 -10.90
CA GLN A 21 6.28 -9.45 -11.18
C GLN A 21 6.39 -9.13 -12.68
N LYS A 22 6.26 -10.13 -13.55
CA LYS A 22 6.30 -9.97 -15.02
C LYS A 22 5.11 -9.20 -15.59
N GLU A 23 3.96 -9.26 -14.92
CA GLU A 23 2.72 -8.59 -15.34
C GLU A 23 2.60 -7.18 -14.75
N LEU A 24 3.41 -6.86 -13.74
CA LEU A 24 3.39 -5.57 -13.06
C LEU A 24 3.58 -4.38 -14.02
N PRO A 25 4.52 -4.39 -14.99
CA PRO A 25 4.68 -3.28 -15.95
C PRO A 25 3.41 -2.98 -16.75
N GLU A 26 2.69 -4.02 -17.17
CA GLU A 26 1.44 -3.85 -17.92
C GLU A 26 0.35 -3.27 -17.03
N LEU A 27 0.22 -3.75 -15.79
CA LEU A 27 -0.73 -3.21 -14.83
C LEU A 27 -0.47 -1.73 -14.56
N LEU A 28 0.80 -1.35 -14.34
CA LEU A 28 1.18 0.04 -14.07
C LEU A 28 0.78 0.97 -15.23
N LYS A 29 1.05 0.56 -16.47
CA LYS A 29 0.64 1.32 -17.67
C LYS A 29 -0.88 1.46 -17.77
N LYS A 30 -1.61 0.38 -17.48
CA LYS A 30 -3.08 0.35 -17.45
C LYS A 30 -3.67 1.24 -16.36
N ILE A 31 -3.03 1.31 -15.19
CA ILE A 31 -3.41 2.24 -14.12
C ILE A 31 -3.22 3.68 -14.61
N ASP A 32 -2.05 4.01 -15.19
CA ASP A 32 -1.76 5.37 -15.67
C ASP A 32 -2.74 5.81 -16.78
N SER A 33 -3.16 4.88 -17.64
CA SER A 33 -4.13 5.12 -18.71
C SER A 33 -5.59 4.87 -18.29
N TYR A 34 -5.90 4.72 -16.99
CA TYR A 34 -7.27 4.48 -16.55
C TYR A 34 -8.18 5.65 -16.94
N ASP A 35 -9.26 5.34 -17.65
CA ASP A 35 -10.19 6.29 -18.27
C ASP A 35 -11.45 6.57 -17.43
N GLY A 36 -11.52 6.00 -16.22
CA GLY A 36 -12.58 6.28 -15.26
C GLY A 36 -12.34 7.57 -14.47
N GLU A 37 -12.89 7.63 -13.26
CA GLU A 37 -12.80 8.83 -12.43
C GLU A 37 -11.33 9.13 -12.05
N PRO A 38 -10.83 10.38 -12.19
CA PRO A 38 -9.45 10.74 -11.87
C PRO A 38 -9.04 10.38 -10.44
N THR A 39 -9.92 10.61 -9.46
CA THR A 39 -9.71 10.24 -8.05
C THR A 39 -9.50 8.72 -7.87
N THR A 40 -10.16 7.90 -8.69
CA THR A 40 -10.02 6.43 -8.67
C THR A 40 -8.68 6.00 -9.29
N ARG A 41 -8.24 6.68 -10.36
CA ARG A 41 -6.89 6.48 -10.92
C ARG A 41 -5.80 6.78 -9.89
N LEU A 42 -5.90 7.96 -9.27
CA LEU A 42 -4.93 8.41 -8.25
C LEU A 42 -4.96 7.50 -7.01
N ALA A 43 -6.12 6.94 -6.66
CA ALA A 43 -6.24 5.92 -5.61
C ALA A 43 -5.46 4.65 -5.96
N LEU A 44 -5.59 4.14 -7.18
CA LEU A 44 -4.81 2.98 -7.66
C LEU A 44 -3.31 3.27 -7.65
N GLN A 45 -2.89 4.45 -8.08
CA GLN A 45 -1.50 4.88 -8.06
C GLN A 45 -0.96 4.94 -6.62
N LEU A 46 -1.64 5.62 -5.69
CA LEU A 46 -1.20 5.66 -4.28
C LEU A 46 -1.20 4.29 -3.61
N LEU A 47 -2.16 3.42 -3.93
CA LEU A 47 -2.16 2.05 -3.43
C LEU A 47 -0.94 1.27 -3.92
N THR A 48 -0.50 1.53 -5.15
CA THR A 48 0.69 0.90 -5.74
C THR A 48 1.98 1.44 -5.13
N LEU A 49 2.07 2.76 -4.97
CA LEU A 49 3.26 3.43 -4.46
C LEU A 49 3.45 3.21 -2.95
N CYS A 50 2.37 3.23 -2.17
CA CYS A 50 2.43 3.16 -0.71
C CYS A 50 2.12 1.76 -0.15
N PHE A 51 1.47 0.89 -0.95
CA PHE A 51 1.05 -0.46 -0.57
C PHE A 51 0.39 -0.57 0.81
N ILE A 52 -0.42 0.44 1.16
CA ILE A 52 -1.28 0.47 2.35
C ILE A 52 -2.53 -0.41 2.14
N ARG A 53 -3.35 -0.61 3.18
CA ARG A 53 -4.61 -1.33 3.02
C ARG A 53 -5.65 -0.46 2.29
N THR A 54 -6.55 -1.08 1.51
CA THR A 54 -7.61 -0.32 0.82
C THR A 54 -8.50 0.47 1.79
N GLY A 55 -8.75 -0.07 2.99
CA GLY A 55 -9.49 0.63 4.05
C GLY A 55 -8.75 1.87 4.57
N GLU A 56 -7.42 1.78 4.72
CA GLU A 56 -6.55 2.90 5.11
C GLU A 56 -6.54 3.96 4.00
N LEU A 57 -6.46 3.53 2.73
CA LEU A 57 -6.49 4.43 1.58
C LEU A 57 -7.79 5.21 1.49
N ARG A 58 -8.94 4.51 1.42
CA ARG A 58 -10.24 5.15 1.19
C ARG A 58 -10.62 6.11 2.32
N GLY A 59 -10.21 5.79 3.55
CA GLY A 59 -10.53 6.61 4.70
C GLY A 59 -9.75 7.92 4.76
N ALA A 60 -8.62 8.02 4.04
CA ALA A 60 -7.58 9.04 4.23
C ALA A 60 -8.13 10.46 4.45
N GLU A 61 -7.62 11.14 5.46
CA GLU A 61 -7.97 12.54 5.76
C GLU A 61 -6.78 13.45 5.42
N TRP A 62 -7.06 14.67 4.94
CA TRP A 62 -6.01 15.61 4.59
C TRP A 62 -5.12 15.99 5.78
N SER A 63 -5.67 15.97 7.00
CA SER A 63 -4.92 16.19 8.25
C SER A 63 -3.90 15.09 8.56
N GLU A 64 -3.97 13.94 7.90
CA GLU A 64 -3.00 12.85 8.05
C GLU A 64 -1.77 13.03 7.14
N ILE A 65 -1.84 13.93 6.16
CA ILE A 65 -0.81 14.13 5.14
C ILE A 65 0.04 15.34 5.49
N ASP A 66 1.30 15.08 5.80
CA ASP A 66 2.34 16.08 6.00
C ASP A 66 3.26 16.08 4.78
N SER A 67 2.95 16.97 3.82
CA SER A 67 3.70 17.08 2.57
C SER A 67 5.13 17.59 2.79
N GLU A 68 5.38 18.39 3.82
CA GLU A 68 6.70 18.94 4.13
C GLU A 68 7.61 17.87 4.72
N ALA A 69 7.10 17.07 5.66
CA ALA A 69 7.81 15.93 6.23
C ALA A 69 7.85 14.72 5.27
N ALA A 70 7.12 14.77 4.15
CA ALA A 70 6.89 13.65 3.24
C ALA A 70 6.36 12.40 3.97
N GLU A 71 5.34 12.59 4.81
CA GLU A 71 4.78 11.53 5.65
C GLU A 71 3.25 11.52 5.61
N TRP A 72 2.69 10.31 5.61
CA TRP A 72 1.28 10.08 5.89
C TRP A 72 1.15 9.37 7.24
N ARG A 73 0.61 10.09 8.23
CA ARG A 73 0.46 9.66 9.63
C ARG A 73 -0.96 9.15 9.89
N ILE A 74 -1.15 7.84 9.78
CA ILE A 74 -2.44 7.19 10.02
C ILE A 74 -2.61 6.95 11.54
N PRO A 75 -3.67 7.50 12.16
CA PRO A 75 -3.88 7.39 13.60
C PRO A 75 -4.34 5.98 14.00
N ALA A 76 -4.15 5.63 15.27
CA ALA A 76 -4.34 4.26 15.78
C ALA A 76 -5.79 3.76 15.60
N GLU A 77 -6.76 4.66 15.74
CA GLU A 77 -8.20 4.40 15.67
C GLU A 77 -8.63 3.90 14.28
N ARG A 78 -7.84 4.24 13.25
CA ARG A 78 -8.06 3.78 11.88
C ARG A 78 -7.29 2.52 11.51
N MET A 79 -6.30 2.17 12.32
CA MET A 79 -5.42 1.04 12.04
C MET A 79 -6.03 -0.25 12.57
N LYS A 80 -5.98 -1.31 11.74
CA LYS A 80 -6.47 -2.65 12.11
C LYS A 80 -5.85 -3.16 13.43
N MET A 81 -4.58 -2.80 13.68
CA MET A 81 -3.82 -3.24 14.84
C MET A 81 -3.81 -2.23 15.99
N ARG A 82 -4.59 -1.13 15.88
CA ARG A 82 -4.69 -0.08 16.91
C ARG A 82 -3.34 0.52 17.33
N GLU A 83 -2.42 0.62 16.38
CA GLU A 83 -1.14 1.29 16.55
C GLU A 83 -0.98 2.35 15.47
N PRO A 84 -0.50 3.55 15.79
CA PRO A 84 -0.22 4.57 14.79
C PRO A 84 0.75 4.07 13.72
N HIS A 85 0.49 4.47 12.48
CA HIS A 85 1.29 4.08 11.33
C HIS A 85 1.73 5.29 10.53
N VAL A 86 3.03 5.54 10.51
CA VAL A 86 3.63 6.58 9.66
C VAL A 86 4.10 5.91 8.38
N VAL A 87 3.59 6.34 7.23
CA VAL A 87 3.94 5.89 5.88
C VAL A 87 4.82 6.96 5.24
N PRO A 88 6.12 6.70 5.01
CA PRO A 88 6.95 7.61 4.22
C PRO A 88 6.45 7.72 2.78
N LEU A 89 6.44 8.95 2.26
CA LEU A 89 5.98 9.27 0.92
C LEU A 89 7.19 9.50 0.01
N SER A 90 7.23 8.81 -1.12
CA SER A 90 8.21 9.08 -2.18
C SER A 90 7.85 10.35 -2.94
N LYS A 91 8.77 10.85 -3.77
CA LYS A 91 8.50 11.98 -4.68
C LYS A 91 7.31 11.71 -5.59
N GLN A 92 7.17 10.48 -6.08
CA GLN A 92 6.06 10.03 -6.90
C GLN A 92 4.74 10.05 -6.13
N SER A 93 4.73 9.56 -4.87
CA SER A 93 3.53 9.63 -4.03
C SER A 93 3.11 11.08 -3.76
N LEU A 94 4.08 11.98 -3.51
CA LEU A 94 3.80 13.40 -3.30
C LEU A 94 3.20 14.06 -4.54
N ALA A 95 3.66 13.71 -5.75
CA ALA A 95 3.06 14.21 -6.98
C ALA A 95 1.59 13.78 -7.12
N VAL A 96 1.28 12.51 -6.84
CA VAL A 96 -0.11 11.99 -6.86
C VAL A 96 -0.98 12.68 -5.80
N ILE A 97 -0.42 12.95 -4.62
CA ILE A 97 -1.11 13.67 -3.54
C ILE A 97 -1.43 15.11 -3.93
N GLU A 98 -0.52 15.79 -4.63
CA GLU A 98 -0.75 17.16 -5.09
C GLU A 98 -1.85 17.21 -6.16
N GLU A 99 -1.87 16.26 -7.10
CA GLU A 99 -3.01 16.10 -8.03
C GLU A 99 -4.33 15.84 -7.30
N LEU A 100 -4.32 14.99 -6.26
CA LEU A 100 -5.50 14.77 -5.42
C LEU A 100 -5.94 16.04 -4.69
N ARG A 101 -5.00 16.87 -4.24
CA ARG A 101 -5.29 18.11 -3.53
C ARG A 101 -6.02 19.11 -4.42
N ALA A 102 -5.67 19.17 -5.71
CA ALA A 102 -6.41 19.98 -6.68
C ALA A 102 -7.87 19.51 -6.89
N LEU A 103 -8.15 18.21 -6.67
CA LEU A 103 -9.49 17.62 -6.89
C LEU A 103 -10.38 17.61 -5.64
N SER A 104 -9.81 17.37 -4.45
CA SER A 104 -10.56 17.15 -3.21
C SER A 104 -9.99 17.89 -1.99
N GLY A 105 -8.99 18.74 -2.16
CA GLY A 105 -8.25 19.41 -1.08
C GLY A 105 -9.08 20.35 -0.20
N SER A 106 -10.26 20.80 -0.65
CA SER A 106 -11.17 21.63 0.16
C SER A 106 -11.98 20.83 1.17
N GLY A 107 -12.04 19.50 1.04
CA GLY A 107 -12.80 18.62 1.90
C GLY A 107 -12.00 18.07 3.08
N ARG A 108 -12.65 17.24 3.90
CA ARG A 108 -11.99 16.47 4.96
C ARG A 108 -11.18 15.29 4.42
N TYR A 109 -11.77 14.55 3.49
CA TYR A 109 -11.23 13.29 2.98
C TYR A 109 -10.42 13.52 1.70
N VAL A 110 -9.30 12.81 1.58
CA VAL A 110 -8.51 12.74 0.34
C VAL A 110 -9.32 12.06 -0.76
N PHE A 111 -10.10 11.03 -0.40
CA PHE A 111 -10.99 10.30 -1.30
C PHE A 111 -12.45 10.42 -0.87
N PRO A 112 -13.11 11.56 -1.12
CA PRO A 112 -14.51 11.74 -0.77
C PRO A 112 -15.42 10.86 -1.64
N HIS A 113 -16.61 10.55 -1.14
CA HIS A 113 -17.65 9.92 -1.95
C HIS A 113 -18.21 10.93 -2.94
N ARG A 114 -18.31 10.56 -4.21
CA ARG A 114 -18.70 11.45 -5.32
C ARG A 114 -20.00 12.24 -5.09
N THR A 115 -21.00 11.62 -4.47
CA THR A 115 -22.34 12.20 -4.33
C THR A 115 -22.89 12.22 -2.90
N ARG A 116 -22.11 11.77 -1.91
CA ARG A 116 -22.60 11.64 -0.52
C ARG A 116 -21.65 12.39 0.39
N ASP A 117 -22.07 13.59 0.77
CA ASP A 117 -21.29 14.46 1.64
C ASP A 117 -20.97 13.75 2.97
N GLY A 118 -19.76 14.01 3.46
CA GLY A 118 -19.25 13.39 4.69
C GLY A 118 -18.96 11.89 4.60
N ARG A 119 -19.06 11.26 3.41
CA ARG A 119 -18.65 9.87 3.19
C ARG A 119 -17.37 9.81 2.35
N THR A 120 -16.67 8.68 2.46
CA THR A 120 -15.49 8.37 1.68
C THR A 120 -15.82 7.53 0.45
N MET A 121 -14.86 7.41 -0.47
CA MET A 121 -14.86 6.41 -1.54
C MET A 121 -15.30 5.03 -1.03
N SER A 122 -16.09 4.33 -1.84
CA SER A 122 -16.58 2.98 -1.53
C SER A 122 -15.45 1.97 -1.53
N GLU A 123 -15.57 0.95 -0.67
CA GLU A 123 -14.64 -0.18 -0.60
C GLU A 123 -14.45 -0.88 -1.96
N ASN A 124 -15.53 -0.96 -2.75
CA ASN A 124 -15.51 -1.66 -4.03
C ASN A 124 -14.95 -0.83 -5.19
N THR A 125 -14.74 0.49 -5.03
CA THR A 125 -14.33 1.36 -6.14
C THR A 125 -12.99 0.91 -6.74
N VAL A 126 -11.97 0.71 -5.90
CA VAL A 126 -10.64 0.23 -6.34
C VAL A 126 -10.72 -1.17 -6.95
N LEU A 127 -11.52 -2.06 -6.35
CA LEU A 127 -11.68 -3.43 -6.84
C LEU A 127 -12.31 -3.45 -8.24
N TYR A 128 -13.39 -2.72 -8.45
CA TYR A 128 -14.06 -2.64 -9.75
C TYR A 128 -13.25 -1.87 -10.79
N ALA A 129 -12.41 -0.91 -10.37
CA ALA A 129 -11.45 -0.29 -11.29
C ALA A 129 -10.44 -1.32 -11.80
N LEU A 130 -9.87 -2.17 -10.92
CA LEU A 130 -9.01 -3.28 -11.34
C LEU A 130 -9.73 -4.27 -12.27
N TYR A 131 -11.02 -4.51 -12.06
CA TYR A 131 -11.80 -5.38 -12.94
C TYR A 131 -11.92 -4.79 -14.34
N ARG A 132 -12.19 -3.48 -14.46
CA ARG A 132 -12.23 -2.77 -15.75
C ARG A 132 -10.89 -2.79 -16.47
N LEU A 133 -9.78 -2.82 -15.73
CA LEU A 133 -8.43 -2.97 -16.30
C LEU A 133 -8.12 -4.42 -16.75
N GLY A 134 -9.06 -5.36 -16.60
CA GLY A 134 -8.90 -6.77 -16.99
C GLY A 134 -8.25 -7.66 -15.93
N TYR A 135 -8.20 -7.22 -14.68
CA TYR A 135 -7.58 -7.96 -13.57
C TYR A 135 -8.60 -8.57 -12.59
N GLN A 136 -9.84 -8.79 -13.04
CA GLN A 136 -10.82 -9.53 -12.25
C GLN A 136 -10.28 -10.90 -11.83
N SER A 137 -10.42 -11.20 -10.54
CA SER A 137 -9.90 -12.44 -9.91
C SER A 137 -8.38 -12.65 -10.00
N ARG A 138 -7.63 -11.71 -10.56
CA ARG A 138 -6.16 -11.75 -10.72
C ARG A 138 -5.43 -10.74 -9.85
N MET A 139 -6.07 -9.61 -9.56
CA MET A 139 -5.54 -8.57 -8.68
C MET A 139 -6.62 -8.05 -7.75
N THR A 140 -6.20 -7.71 -6.54
CA THR A 140 -6.99 -6.95 -5.57
C THR A 140 -6.11 -5.86 -4.96
N GLY A 141 -6.71 -4.94 -4.20
CA GLY A 141 -5.90 -3.98 -3.42
C GLY A 141 -4.94 -4.66 -2.43
N HIS A 142 -5.32 -5.82 -1.88
CA HIS A 142 -4.42 -6.64 -1.06
C HIS A 142 -3.33 -7.32 -1.88
N GLY A 143 -3.61 -7.65 -3.15
CA GLY A 143 -2.62 -8.21 -4.08
C GLY A 143 -1.43 -7.29 -4.31
N MET A 144 -1.64 -5.97 -4.36
CA MET A 144 -0.56 -4.98 -4.45
C MET A 144 0.46 -5.11 -3.32
N ARG A 145 -0.03 -5.38 -2.10
CA ARG A 145 0.80 -5.55 -0.90
C ARG A 145 1.65 -6.82 -0.97
N ALA A 146 1.07 -7.90 -1.50
CA ALA A 146 1.79 -9.14 -1.71
C ALA A 146 2.92 -8.95 -2.73
N VAL A 147 2.62 -8.31 -3.87
CA VAL A 147 3.62 -8.01 -4.92
C VAL A 147 4.76 -7.15 -4.36
N ALA A 148 4.45 -6.06 -3.64
CA ALA A 148 5.45 -5.19 -3.04
C ALA A 148 6.32 -5.96 -2.02
N SER A 149 5.70 -6.74 -1.13
CA SER A 149 6.43 -7.56 -0.15
C SER A 149 7.40 -8.53 -0.83
N THR A 150 6.96 -9.26 -1.85
CA THR A 150 7.81 -10.20 -2.58
C THR A 150 9.00 -9.49 -3.23
N ILE A 151 8.77 -8.43 -4.02
CA ILE A 151 9.84 -7.73 -4.74
C ILE A 151 10.83 -7.08 -3.78
N LEU A 152 10.36 -6.47 -2.70
CA LEU A 152 11.23 -5.81 -1.72
C LEU A 152 12.12 -6.81 -0.97
N ASN A 153 11.58 -8.00 -0.64
CA ASN A 153 12.38 -9.08 -0.04
C ASN A 153 13.43 -9.60 -1.03
N GLU A 154 13.07 -9.81 -2.30
CA GLU A 154 14.00 -10.25 -3.35
C GLU A 154 15.10 -9.21 -3.65
N THR A 155 14.80 -7.92 -3.46
CA THR A 155 15.76 -6.81 -3.62
C THR A 155 16.72 -6.69 -2.42
N GLY A 156 16.46 -7.40 -1.32
CA GLY A 156 17.36 -7.48 -0.16
C GLY A 156 17.13 -6.42 0.91
N PHE A 157 15.98 -5.74 0.92
CA PHE A 157 15.60 -4.89 2.06
C PHE A 157 15.40 -5.74 3.32
N ALA A 158 15.71 -5.17 4.49
CA ALA A 158 15.56 -5.87 5.75
C ALA A 158 14.08 -6.24 5.98
N PRO A 159 13.75 -7.52 6.28
CA PRO A 159 12.37 -7.94 6.48
C PRO A 159 11.61 -7.11 7.51
N ASP A 160 12.26 -6.74 8.62
CA ASP A 160 11.65 -5.93 9.67
C ASP A 160 11.21 -4.53 9.17
N VAL A 161 11.95 -3.95 8.21
CA VAL A 161 11.62 -2.66 7.56
C VAL A 161 10.37 -2.81 6.67
N ILE A 162 10.29 -3.91 5.91
CA ILE A 162 9.16 -4.23 5.02
C ILE A 162 7.90 -4.51 5.85
N GLU A 163 8.01 -5.35 6.87
CA GLU A 163 6.89 -5.71 7.75
C GLU A 163 6.38 -4.50 8.54
N ARG A 164 7.29 -3.62 9.00
CA ARG A 164 6.92 -2.36 9.64
C ARG A 164 6.15 -1.44 8.67
N GLN A 165 6.56 -1.37 7.41
CA GLN A 165 5.86 -0.62 6.37
C GLN A 165 4.48 -1.20 6.04
N LEU A 166 4.33 -2.52 6.07
CA LEU A 166 3.04 -3.18 5.89
C LEU A 166 2.14 -3.05 7.13
N ALA A 167 2.58 -2.37 8.20
CA ALA A 167 1.86 -2.33 9.48
C ALA A 167 1.42 -3.75 9.91
N HIS A 168 2.35 -4.69 9.78
CA HIS A 168 2.21 -6.02 10.36
C HIS A 168 2.74 -5.97 11.80
N VAL A 169 2.03 -6.63 12.70
CA VAL A 169 2.50 -6.77 14.09
C VAL A 169 3.52 -7.89 14.14
N GLU A 170 4.65 -7.61 14.78
CA GLU A 170 5.67 -8.60 15.09
C GLU A 170 5.04 -9.69 15.97
N ARG A 171 4.91 -10.90 15.39
CA ARG A 171 4.27 -12.03 16.05
C ARG A 171 5.15 -12.61 17.15
N ASN A 172 6.47 -12.40 17.05
CA ASN A 172 7.41 -12.84 18.07
C ASN A 172 7.47 -11.82 19.21
N LYS A 173 6.80 -12.11 20.32
CA LYS A 173 6.74 -11.24 21.51
C LYS A 173 8.13 -10.82 22.03
N THR A 174 9.14 -11.68 21.89
CA THR A 174 10.51 -11.37 22.28
C THR A 174 11.11 -10.31 21.34
N ARG A 175 10.97 -10.48 20.02
CA ARG A 175 11.43 -9.46 19.05
C ARG A 175 10.63 -8.16 19.17
N ALA A 176 9.32 -8.23 19.37
CA ALA A 176 8.46 -7.05 19.52
C ALA A 176 8.91 -6.14 20.69
N ALA A 177 9.43 -6.73 21.77
CA ALA A 177 9.97 -5.97 22.90
C ALA A 177 11.24 -5.16 22.55
N TYR A 178 12.08 -5.68 21.64
CA TYR A 178 13.30 -5.02 21.17
C TYR A 178 13.06 -4.11 19.95
N ASN A 179 12.03 -4.41 19.15
CA ASN A 179 11.77 -3.77 17.86
C ASN A 179 10.87 -2.51 17.98
N ARG A 180 11.23 -1.60 18.89
CA ARG A 180 10.56 -0.30 19.05
C ARG A 180 10.97 0.73 18.00
N SER A 181 11.94 0.42 17.14
CA SER A 181 12.39 1.35 16.10
C SER A 181 11.33 1.47 15.00
N SER A 182 11.00 2.70 14.60
CA SER A 182 10.11 2.96 13.48
C SER A 182 10.78 2.71 12.11
N TYR A 183 12.11 2.51 12.09
CA TYR A 183 12.96 2.40 10.90
C TYR A 183 12.67 3.48 9.86
N LEU A 184 12.32 4.69 10.28
CA LEU A 184 11.89 5.74 9.35
C LEU A 184 12.96 6.10 8.30
N PRO A 185 14.25 6.25 8.64
CA PRO A 185 15.28 6.49 7.63
C PRO A 185 15.35 5.39 6.56
N GLU A 186 15.35 4.12 6.98
CA GLU A 186 15.43 2.96 6.09
C GLU A 186 14.16 2.81 5.26
N ARG A 187 12.99 3.03 5.86
CA ARG A 187 11.71 3.01 5.17
C ARG A 187 11.60 4.14 4.16
N ARG A 188 12.09 5.35 4.45
CA ARG A 188 12.14 6.46 3.47
C ARG A 188 12.96 6.05 2.24
N ALA A 189 14.16 5.51 2.46
CA ALA A 189 15.00 5.02 1.36
C ALA A 189 14.32 3.88 0.57
N MET A 190 13.68 2.94 1.26
CA MET A 190 12.94 1.84 0.66
C MET A 190 11.74 2.32 -0.18
N MET A 191 10.93 3.24 0.34
CA MET A 191 9.74 3.76 -0.36
C MET A 191 10.12 4.55 -1.62
N GLN A 192 11.23 5.30 -1.56
CA GLN A 192 11.76 5.99 -2.75
C GLN A 192 12.27 4.97 -3.78
N SER A 193 13.12 4.02 -3.37
CA SER A 193 13.66 2.97 -4.26
C SER A 193 12.57 2.11 -4.89
N TRP A 194 11.52 1.79 -4.13
CA TRP A 194 10.32 1.13 -4.63
C TRP A 194 9.68 1.93 -5.77
N SER A 195 9.42 3.22 -5.52
CA SER A 195 8.78 4.09 -6.51
C SER A 195 9.62 4.27 -7.78
N ASP A 196 10.94 4.40 -7.62
CA ASP A 196 11.88 4.48 -8.75
C ASP A 196 11.89 3.18 -9.57
N THR A 197 11.76 2.03 -8.89
CA THR A 197 11.64 0.72 -9.56
C THR A 197 10.35 0.63 -10.37
N LEU A 198 9.22 1.12 -9.84
CA LEU A 198 7.95 1.15 -10.57
C LEU A 198 8.03 2.04 -11.82
N ASP A 199 8.70 3.19 -11.74
CA ASP A 199 8.93 4.05 -12.91
C ASP A 199 9.83 3.38 -13.95
N ALA A 200 10.91 2.73 -13.52
CA ALA A 200 11.79 1.97 -14.40
C ALA A 200 11.04 0.82 -15.11
N LEU A 201 10.19 0.08 -14.37
CA LEU A 201 9.35 -0.97 -14.93
C LEU A 201 8.37 -0.44 -15.99
N LYS A 202 7.75 0.73 -15.75
CA LYS A 202 6.86 1.38 -16.73
C LYS A 202 7.60 1.73 -18.04
N GLN A 203 8.85 2.16 -17.93
CA GLN A 203 9.71 2.51 -19.08
C GLN A 203 10.28 1.27 -19.80
N GLY A 204 10.04 0.06 -19.29
CA GLY A 204 10.52 -1.19 -19.89
C GLY A 204 11.95 -1.58 -19.47
N ALA A 205 12.50 -0.95 -18.43
CA ALA A 205 13.79 -1.34 -17.89
C ALA A 205 13.71 -2.72 -17.19
N LYS A 206 14.77 -3.52 -17.31
CA LYS A 206 14.92 -4.73 -16.49
C LYS A 206 15.29 -4.30 -15.07
N VAL A 207 14.55 -4.78 -14.06
CA VAL A 207 14.93 -4.59 -12.65
C VAL A 207 16.25 -5.31 -12.43
N ILE A 208 17.31 -4.56 -12.17
CA ILE A 208 18.61 -5.11 -11.79
C ILE A 208 18.63 -5.15 -10.26
N PRO A 209 18.88 -6.31 -9.63
CA PRO A 209 19.06 -6.37 -8.19
C PRO A 209 20.15 -5.39 -7.75
N LEU A 210 19.85 -4.51 -6.79
CA LEU A 210 20.87 -3.64 -6.19
C LEU A 210 21.91 -4.53 -5.50
N GLN A 211 23.07 -4.71 -6.13
CA GLN A 211 24.18 -5.40 -5.48
C GLN A 211 24.56 -4.62 -4.23
N ARG A 212 24.56 -5.31 -3.08
CA ARG A 212 25.14 -4.81 -1.83
C ARG A 212 26.55 -4.31 -2.14
N ARG A 213 26.81 -3.02 -1.90
CA ARG A 213 28.19 -2.61 -1.60
C ARG A 213 28.57 -3.32 -0.30
N ALA A 214 29.59 -4.16 -0.39
CA ALA A 214 30.21 -4.86 0.73
C ALA A 214 30.71 -3.88 1.79
#